data_AF-A0A4U2Q0C9-F1
#
_entry.id   AF-A0A4U2Q0C9-F1
#
_cell.length_a   1.000
_cell.length_b   1.000
_cell.length_c   1.000
_cell.angle_alpha   90.00
_cell.angle_beta   90.00
_cell.angle_gamma   90.00
#
_symmetry.space_group_name_H-M   'P 1'
#
loop_
_entity.id
_entity.type
_entity.pdbx_description
1 polymer ?
#
loop_
_entity_poly.entity_id
_entity_poly.type
_entity_poly.pdbx_seq_one_letter_code
_entity_poly.pdbx_strand_id
1 'polypeptide(L)'
;MKKKVGITASVLLLALSGSLSVSAHPGRTDSSGGHTCWTNCSKWGLSYGEYHYHNGGSSSSSSSSSSSSASKKTSKSKQKSKQQQSTQQSQKPAYTTTNLKVLVNGTPISFTAKPVIYQNTNLVPLRDIAESLKAEVVWDHGTGTIGVTKANHKVTLTLGSQTVFYNGQAEQIAVAPKTINDTTYVPVQVFAKGLGAQLVYDENTNTLKISL
;
A
#
# COMPACT_ATOMS: atom_id res chain seq x y z
N MET A 1 -53.82 -31.09 49.92
CA MET A 1 -54.69 -30.88 48.73
C MET A 1 -53.82 -30.88 47.47
N LYS A 2 -54.38 -31.14 46.28
CA LYS A 2 -53.60 -31.34 45.03
C LYS A 2 -53.40 -30.03 44.25
N LYS A 3 -52.18 -29.71 43.80
CA LYS A 3 -51.91 -29.02 42.51
C LYS A 3 -50.58 -29.51 41.92
N LYS A 4 -50.55 -29.79 40.61
CA LYS A 4 -49.34 -30.12 39.82
C LYS A 4 -49.18 -29.08 38.70
N VAL A 5 -48.01 -28.47 38.56
CA VAL A 5 -47.46 -27.81 37.34
C VAL A 5 -45.94 -27.77 37.56
N GLY A 6 -45.04 -27.95 36.59
CA GLY A 6 -45.15 -28.34 35.18
C GLY A 6 -43.74 -28.44 34.58
N ILE A 7 -43.55 -29.22 33.51
CA ILE A 7 -42.21 -29.49 32.93
C ILE A 7 -41.93 -28.52 31.78
N THR A 8 -40.74 -27.90 31.76
CA THR A 8 -40.18 -27.24 30.57
C THR A 8 -38.71 -27.63 30.42
N ALA A 9 -38.40 -28.44 29.40
CA ALA A 9 -37.03 -28.81 29.07
C ALA A 9 -36.42 -27.77 28.11
N SER A 10 -35.48 -26.97 28.60
CA SER A 10 -34.77 -25.99 27.78
C SER A 10 -33.68 -26.67 26.93
N VAL A 11 -33.96 -26.89 25.65
CA VAL A 11 -32.95 -27.32 24.68
C VAL A 11 -31.98 -26.16 24.43
N LEU A 12 -30.76 -26.27 24.97
CA LEU A 12 -29.71 -25.26 24.83
C LEU A 12 -29.09 -25.33 23.42
N LEU A 13 -29.76 -24.73 22.44
CA LEU A 13 -29.25 -24.64 21.07
C LEU A 13 -28.15 -23.57 20.99
N LEU A 14 -26.90 -23.97 21.19
CA LEU A 14 -25.74 -23.08 21.16
C LEU A 14 -25.47 -22.60 19.72
N ALA A 15 -26.01 -21.45 19.35
CA ALA A 15 -25.75 -20.84 18.05
C ALA A 15 -24.30 -20.35 17.96
N LEU A 16 -23.49 -20.95 17.08
CA LEU A 16 -22.15 -20.47 16.76
C LEU A 16 -22.25 -19.17 15.93
N SER A 17 -22.38 -18.05 16.62
CA SER A 17 -22.27 -16.71 16.04
C SER A 17 -20.81 -16.43 15.66
N GLY A 18 -20.40 -16.90 14.48
CA GLY A 18 -19.08 -16.63 13.92
C GLY A 18 -18.92 -15.14 13.60
N SER A 19 -18.27 -14.39 14.49
CA SER A 19 -17.98 -12.97 14.30
C SER A 19 -17.11 -12.74 13.06
N LEU A 20 -17.66 -12.05 12.05
CA LEU A 20 -16.91 -11.60 10.90
C LEU A 20 -16.01 -10.42 11.30
N SER A 21 -14.76 -10.73 11.67
CA SER A 21 -13.74 -9.73 12.01
C SER A 21 -13.38 -8.88 10.80
N VAL A 22 -14.02 -7.71 10.69
CA VAL A 22 -13.65 -6.66 9.72
C VAL A 22 -12.26 -6.13 10.09
N SER A 23 -11.24 -6.56 9.35
CA SER A 23 -9.89 -6.02 9.49
C SER A 23 -9.85 -4.61 8.92
N ALA A 24 -9.76 -3.61 9.80
CA ALA A 24 -9.22 -2.31 9.45
C ALA A 24 -7.83 -2.47 8.80
N HIS A 25 -7.41 -1.50 7.99
CA HIS A 25 -6.19 -1.57 7.20
C HIS A 25 -5.14 -0.55 7.64
N PRO A 26 -3.83 -0.81 7.43
CA PRO A 26 -2.78 -0.01 8.02
C PRO A 26 -2.62 1.34 7.31
N GLY A 27 -2.82 2.42 8.07
CA GLY A 27 -2.63 3.80 7.64
C GLY A 27 -3.02 4.76 8.76
N ARG A 28 -2.39 5.94 8.80
CA ARG A 28 -2.91 7.07 9.60
C ARG A 28 -3.86 7.87 8.72
N THR A 29 -5.11 7.97 9.15
CA THR A 29 -6.08 8.91 8.59
C THR A 29 -5.62 10.35 8.79
N ASP A 30 -5.81 11.19 7.78
CA ASP A 30 -5.52 12.63 7.81
C ASP A 30 -6.64 13.43 8.53
N SER A 31 -6.45 14.74 8.62
CA SER A 31 -7.39 15.68 9.25
C SER A 31 -8.76 15.75 8.57
N SER A 32 -8.89 15.24 7.35
CA SER A 32 -10.11 15.24 6.55
C SER A 32 -10.87 13.91 6.63
N GLY A 33 -10.34 12.92 7.35
CA GLY A 33 -10.96 11.60 7.48
C GLY A 33 -10.59 10.61 6.36
N GLY A 34 -9.54 10.89 5.56
CA GLY A 34 -9.09 9.99 4.49
C GLY A 34 -7.63 9.56 4.60
N HIS A 35 -7.22 8.61 3.77
CA HIS A 35 -5.80 8.25 3.62
C HIS A 35 -5.53 7.55 2.28
N THR A 36 -4.27 7.60 1.85
CA THR A 36 -3.76 6.82 0.73
C THR A 36 -3.43 5.39 1.19
N CYS A 37 -3.93 4.38 0.49
CA CYS A 37 -3.55 3.01 0.74
C CYS A 37 -2.14 2.71 0.19
N TRP A 38 -1.26 2.18 1.04
CA TRP A 38 0.11 1.82 0.67
C TRP A 38 0.47 0.35 0.95
N THR A 39 -0.07 -0.27 2.01
CA THR A 39 0.20 -1.68 2.33
C THR A 39 -1.01 -2.56 1.98
N ASN A 40 -0.76 -3.76 1.43
CA ASN A 40 -1.75 -4.83 1.23
C ASN A 40 -3.06 -4.43 0.50
N CYS A 41 -3.11 -3.32 -0.26
CA CYS A 41 -4.35 -2.69 -0.74
C CYS A 41 -5.32 -3.61 -1.50
N SER A 42 -4.78 -4.55 -2.28
CA SER A 42 -5.53 -5.62 -2.97
C SER A 42 -6.47 -6.40 -2.05
N LYS A 43 -6.10 -6.58 -0.77
CA LYS A 43 -6.87 -7.28 0.27
C LYS A 43 -8.19 -6.58 0.61
N TRP A 44 -8.29 -5.28 0.37
CA TRP A 44 -9.48 -4.45 0.60
C TRP A 44 -10.09 -3.90 -0.70
N GLY A 45 -9.67 -4.43 -1.86
CA GLY A 45 -10.18 -4.03 -3.17
C GLY A 45 -9.68 -2.66 -3.67
N LEU A 46 -8.66 -2.08 -3.03
CA LEU A 46 -8.09 -0.77 -3.36
C LEU A 46 -6.82 -0.92 -4.21
N SER A 47 -6.56 0.03 -5.10
CA SER A 47 -5.28 0.11 -5.82
C SER A 47 -4.14 0.56 -4.89
N TYR A 48 -2.91 0.17 -5.20
CA TYR A 48 -1.74 0.78 -4.55
C TYR A 48 -1.69 2.28 -4.88
N GLY A 49 -1.62 3.13 -3.86
CA GLY A 49 -1.66 4.58 -4.00
C GLY A 49 -3.07 5.18 -4.11
N GLU A 50 -4.12 4.40 -3.84
CA GLU A 50 -5.50 4.88 -3.90
C GLU A 50 -5.91 5.63 -2.61
N TYR A 51 -6.32 6.88 -2.76
CA TYR A 51 -6.82 7.70 -1.66
C TYR A 51 -8.34 7.56 -1.51
N HIS A 52 -8.82 7.41 -0.28
CA HIS A 52 -10.22 7.15 0.05
C HIS A 52 -10.54 7.65 1.47
N TYR A 53 -11.84 7.79 1.80
CA TYR A 53 -12.33 8.35 3.07
C TYR A 53 -13.01 7.30 3.96
N HIS A 54 -12.72 7.33 5.27
CA HIS A 54 -13.41 6.56 6.31
C HIS A 54 -14.31 7.47 7.12
N ASN A 55 -15.47 7.80 6.54
CA ASN A 55 -16.41 8.74 7.13
C ASN A 55 -17.24 8.08 8.25
N GLY A 56 -16.68 7.97 9.46
CA GLY A 56 -17.36 7.32 10.59
C GLY A 56 -16.71 7.51 11.96
N GLY A 57 -17.13 8.55 12.69
CA GLY A 57 -17.12 8.51 14.15
C GLY A 57 -18.20 7.52 14.63
N SER A 58 -17.87 6.64 15.58
CA SER A 58 -18.66 5.43 15.82
C SER A 58 -19.95 5.66 16.61
N SER A 59 -21.09 5.45 15.94
CA SER A 59 -22.28 4.84 16.55
C SER A 59 -23.06 4.03 15.52
N SER A 60 -23.80 3.01 15.97
CA SER A 60 -24.35 1.94 15.14
C SER A 60 -25.84 2.08 14.84
N SER A 61 -26.28 1.82 13.59
CA SER A 61 -27.54 1.06 13.33
C SER A 61 -27.72 0.62 11.86
N SER A 62 -27.90 -0.69 11.70
CA SER A 62 -28.87 -1.37 10.82
C SER A 62 -29.38 -0.74 9.50
N SER A 63 -28.93 -1.34 8.39
CA SER A 63 -29.75 -2.06 7.37
C SER A 63 -30.71 -1.35 6.36
N SER A 64 -30.75 -1.97 5.17
CA SER A 64 -31.93 -2.25 4.33
C SER A 64 -32.74 -1.11 3.67
N SER A 65 -32.39 -0.85 2.40
CA SER A 65 -33.28 -0.95 1.23
C SER A 65 -34.74 -0.41 1.26
N SER A 66 -34.94 0.66 0.46
CA SER A 66 -35.98 0.80 -0.59
C SER A 66 -37.44 1.14 -0.26
N SER A 67 -38.01 1.96 -1.16
CA SER A 67 -39.44 2.28 -1.39
C SER A 67 -40.16 3.18 -0.35
N SER A 68 -41.18 3.98 -0.70
CA SER A 68 -41.51 4.67 -1.97
C SER A 68 -42.60 5.74 -1.73
N SER A 69 -42.81 6.64 -2.70
CA SER A 69 -44.02 7.49 -2.88
C SER A 69 -44.25 8.63 -1.85
N ALA A 70 -44.16 9.93 -2.20
CA ALA A 70 -45.11 10.76 -2.98
C ALA A 70 -46.04 11.61 -2.05
N SER A 71 -46.45 12.85 -2.35
CA SER A 71 -46.36 13.63 -3.61
C SER A 71 -46.58 15.15 -3.42
N LYS A 72 -46.41 15.94 -4.52
CA LYS A 72 -46.73 17.38 -4.70
C LYS A 72 -45.79 18.33 -3.90
N LYS A 73 -45.64 19.65 -4.16
CA LYS A 73 -45.70 20.62 -5.31
C LYS A 73 -45.22 21.99 -4.72
N THR A 74 -44.58 22.97 -5.36
CA THR A 74 -43.83 23.20 -6.63
C THR A 74 -42.93 24.47 -6.37
N SER A 75 -42.22 25.22 -7.25
CA SER A 75 -42.16 25.42 -8.72
C SER A 75 -40.74 25.77 -9.22
N LYS A 76 -40.17 24.90 -10.06
CA LYS A 76 -39.65 25.20 -11.42
C LYS A 76 -38.99 26.59 -11.69
N SER A 77 -37.66 26.61 -11.72
CA SER A 77 -36.88 27.34 -12.74
C SER A 77 -35.99 26.35 -13.51
N LYS A 78 -35.54 26.72 -14.72
CA LYS A 78 -34.98 25.78 -15.72
C LYS A 78 -33.65 26.30 -16.28
N GLN A 79 -32.54 26.00 -15.63
CA GLN A 79 -31.20 26.17 -16.21
C GLN A 79 -30.46 24.85 -16.34
N LYS A 80 -30.15 24.50 -17.59
CA LYS A 80 -29.43 23.28 -18.00
C LYS A 80 -27.93 23.49 -17.78
N SER A 81 -27.49 23.47 -16.52
CA SER A 81 -26.05 23.38 -16.23
C SER A 81 -25.56 22.01 -16.69
N LYS A 82 -24.64 21.98 -17.66
CA LYS A 82 -23.95 20.77 -18.10
C LYS A 82 -22.89 20.45 -17.05
N GLN A 83 -23.30 19.90 -15.91
CA GLN A 83 -22.39 19.45 -14.87
C GLN A 83 -21.49 18.34 -15.44
N GLN A 84 -20.29 18.74 -15.87
CA GLN A 84 -19.23 17.82 -16.25
C GLN A 84 -18.70 17.18 -14.97
N GLN A 85 -19.44 16.17 -14.50
CA GLN A 85 -19.00 15.22 -13.50
C GLN A 85 -17.74 14.55 -14.05
N SER A 86 -16.58 15.09 -13.71
CA SER A 86 -15.30 14.57 -14.17
C SER A 86 -15.16 13.16 -13.65
N THR A 87 -15.23 12.18 -14.54
CA THR A 87 -14.89 10.79 -14.23
C THR A 87 -13.40 10.76 -13.95
N GLN A 88 -13.03 10.89 -12.67
CA GLN A 88 -11.66 10.68 -12.20
C GLN A 88 -11.33 9.19 -12.37
N GLN A 89 -10.97 8.85 -13.60
CA GLN A 89 -10.55 7.53 -14.02
C GLN A 89 -9.20 7.24 -13.36
N SER A 90 -9.19 6.36 -12.37
CA SER A 90 -8.00 6.01 -11.57
C SER A 90 -6.85 5.58 -12.47
N GLN A 91 -5.93 6.51 -12.76
CA GLN A 91 -4.77 6.23 -13.59
C GLN A 91 -3.78 5.42 -12.77
N LYS A 92 -3.88 4.08 -12.90
CA LYS A 92 -2.87 3.13 -12.43
C LYS A 92 -1.49 3.69 -12.80
N PRO A 93 -0.59 3.95 -11.83
CA PRO A 93 0.67 4.65 -12.10
C PRO A 93 1.46 3.91 -13.18
N ALA A 94 1.69 4.56 -14.31
CA ALA A 94 2.37 3.96 -15.46
C ALA A 94 3.84 3.68 -15.11
N TYR A 95 4.20 2.40 -15.09
CA TYR A 95 5.58 1.93 -14.97
C TYR A 95 5.92 1.07 -16.18
N THR A 96 7.15 1.19 -16.68
CA THR A 96 7.63 0.42 -17.83
C THR A 96 8.61 -0.65 -17.33
N THR A 97 8.26 -1.92 -17.52
CA THR A 97 9.16 -3.03 -17.24
C THR A 97 10.38 -2.96 -18.13
N THR A 98 11.58 -3.05 -17.56
CA THR A 98 12.84 -2.94 -18.29
C THR A 98 13.46 -4.31 -18.57
N ASN A 99 14.47 -4.31 -19.46
CA ASN A 99 15.45 -5.40 -19.56
C ASN A 99 16.81 -4.94 -18.99
N LEU A 100 16.78 -4.10 -17.95
CA LEU A 100 17.97 -3.61 -17.25
C LEU A 100 18.73 -4.77 -16.63
N LYS A 101 19.99 -4.95 -17.02
CA LYS A 101 20.89 -5.92 -16.37
C LYS A 101 21.40 -5.30 -15.08
N VAL A 102 21.48 -6.08 -14.00
CA VAL A 102 22.10 -5.61 -12.75
C VAL A 102 23.19 -6.57 -12.33
N LEU A 103 24.35 -6.02 -12.01
CA LEU A 103 25.49 -6.71 -11.41
C LEU A 103 25.67 -6.20 -9.98
N VAL A 104 25.81 -7.11 -9.02
CA VAL A 104 26.15 -6.80 -7.63
C VAL A 104 27.52 -7.39 -7.34
N ASN A 105 28.48 -6.54 -6.95
CA ASN A 105 29.89 -6.89 -6.74
C ASN A 105 30.47 -7.68 -7.93
N GLY A 106 30.20 -7.19 -9.15
CA GLY A 106 30.62 -7.80 -10.42
C GLY A 106 29.80 -9.03 -10.87
N THR A 107 28.97 -9.61 -10.00
CA THR A 107 28.18 -10.83 -10.30
C THR A 107 26.81 -10.45 -10.84
N PRO A 108 26.36 -10.98 -12.00
CA PRO A 108 25.01 -10.71 -12.51
C PRO A 108 23.96 -11.37 -11.62
N ILE A 109 22.90 -10.63 -11.29
CA ILE A 109 21.83 -11.12 -10.41
C ILE A 109 20.55 -11.42 -11.19
N SER A 110 19.83 -12.45 -10.75
CA SER A 110 18.46 -12.75 -11.21
C SER A 110 17.45 -12.06 -10.30
N PHE A 111 16.38 -11.55 -10.89
CA PHE A 111 15.28 -10.92 -10.15
C PHE A 111 14.05 -11.81 -10.10
N THR A 112 13.40 -11.84 -8.94
CA THR A 112 12.08 -12.49 -8.76
C THR A 112 10.99 -11.70 -9.50
N ALA A 113 11.14 -10.37 -9.60
CA ALA A 113 10.30 -9.51 -10.43
C ALA A 113 11.17 -8.47 -11.19
N LYS A 114 10.95 -8.28 -12.49
CA LYS A 114 11.82 -7.43 -13.32
C LYS A 114 11.88 -5.96 -12.83
N PRO A 115 13.06 -5.30 -12.82
CA PRO A 115 13.17 -3.86 -12.58
C PRO A 115 12.28 -3.01 -13.51
N VAL A 116 11.75 -1.92 -12.99
CA VAL A 116 10.82 -1.04 -13.71
C VAL A 116 11.28 0.42 -13.69
N ILE A 117 11.00 1.16 -14.75
CA ILE A 117 11.09 2.63 -14.75
C ILE A 117 9.74 3.20 -14.33
N TYR A 118 9.76 4.11 -13.37
CA TYR A 118 8.60 4.90 -12.94
C TYR A 118 9.06 6.33 -12.66
N GLN A 119 8.40 7.34 -13.25
CA GLN A 119 8.81 8.76 -13.18
C GLN A 119 10.33 8.94 -13.47
N ASN A 120 10.78 8.41 -14.62
CA ASN A 120 12.18 8.35 -15.08
C ASN A 120 13.20 7.72 -14.11
N THR A 121 12.75 7.14 -12.99
CA THR A 121 13.59 6.54 -11.96
C THR A 121 13.61 5.02 -12.11
N ASN A 122 14.80 4.43 -12.12
CA ASN A 122 14.97 2.97 -12.06
C ASN A 122 14.61 2.46 -10.66
N LEU A 123 13.51 1.72 -10.58
CA LEU A 123 13.07 1.01 -9.40
C LEU A 123 13.45 -0.48 -9.49
N VAL A 124 14.03 -1.00 -8.41
CA VAL A 124 14.44 -2.40 -8.27
C VAL A 124 13.69 -3.07 -7.11
N PRO A 125 13.40 -4.39 -7.17
CA PRO A 125 12.89 -5.13 -6.03
C PRO A 125 13.86 -5.05 -4.85
N LEU A 126 13.39 -4.59 -3.70
CA LEU A 126 14.24 -4.37 -2.52
C LEU A 126 14.90 -5.68 -2.04
N ARG A 127 14.15 -6.80 -2.06
CA ARG A 127 14.62 -8.08 -1.54
C ARG A 127 15.76 -8.67 -2.38
N ASP A 128 15.57 -8.76 -3.70
CA ASP A 128 16.58 -9.33 -4.63
C ASP A 128 17.93 -8.58 -4.51
N ILE A 129 17.93 -7.25 -4.37
CA ILE A 129 19.17 -6.47 -4.17
C ILE A 129 19.73 -6.65 -2.75
N ALA A 130 18.88 -6.63 -1.71
CA ALA A 130 19.32 -6.77 -0.32
C ALA A 130 20.04 -8.11 -0.09
N GLU A 131 19.47 -9.21 -0.57
CA GLU A 131 20.03 -10.56 -0.44
C GLU A 131 21.35 -10.67 -1.22
N SER A 132 21.41 -10.11 -2.43
CA SER A 132 22.63 -10.05 -3.25
C SER A 132 23.76 -9.26 -2.58
N LEU A 133 23.44 -8.17 -1.87
CA LEU A 133 24.40 -7.40 -1.06
C LEU A 133 24.68 -8.05 0.31
N LYS A 134 23.98 -9.13 0.69
CA LYS A 134 23.99 -9.72 2.04
C LYS A 134 23.67 -8.67 3.12
N ALA A 135 22.58 -7.94 2.93
CA ALA A 135 22.02 -6.96 3.85
C ALA A 135 20.76 -7.53 4.54
N GLU A 136 20.56 -7.18 5.81
CA GLU A 136 19.39 -7.56 6.59
C GLU A 136 18.19 -6.67 6.23
N VAL A 137 16.98 -7.24 6.14
CA VAL A 137 15.73 -6.51 5.88
C VAL A 137 14.71 -6.77 6.98
N VAL A 138 14.36 -5.73 7.74
CA VAL A 138 13.29 -5.74 8.74
C VAL A 138 12.10 -4.95 8.20
N TRP A 139 10.90 -5.52 8.29
CA TRP A 139 9.67 -4.92 7.77
C TRP A 139 8.61 -4.76 8.87
N ASP A 140 8.07 -3.55 9.02
CA ASP A 140 6.89 -3.25 9.82
C ASP A 140 5.65 -3.13 8.91
N HIS A 141 4.75 -4.11 8.99
CA HIS A 141 3.52 -4.16 8.20
C HIS A 141 2.43 -3.19 8.69
N GLY A 142 2.52 -2.68 9.92
CA GLY A 142 1.59 -1.72 10.50
C GLY A 142 1.90 -0.28 10.09
N THR A 143 3.18 0.10 10.01
CA THR A 143 3.58 1.45 9.53
C THR A 143 4.00 1.49 8.06
N GLY A 144 4.24 0.34 7.42
CA GLY A 144 4.81 0.27 6.07
C GLY A 144 6.30 0.67 6.03
N THR A 145 6.98 0.59 7.17
CA THR A 145 8.40 0.96 7.33
C THR A 145 9.31 -0.24 7.04
N ILE A 146 10.43 0.04 6.38
CA ILE A 146 11.40 -0.93 5.89
C ILE A 146 12.78 -0.48 6.39
N GLY A 147 13.33 -1.19 7.37
CA GLY A 147 14.71 -1.04 7.79
C GLY A 147 15.59 -1.99 6.99
N VAL A 148 16.67 -1.49 6.39
CA VAL A 148 17.68 -2.32 5.74
C VAL A 148 19.06 -1.97 6.28
N THR A 149 19.81 -2.99 6.72
CA THR A 149 21.08 -2.82 7.45
C THR A 149 22.20 -3.61 6.78
N LYS A 150 23.36 -2.97 6.60
CA LYS A 150 24.59 -3.58 6.09
C LYS A 150 25.79 -3.03 6.86
N ALA A 151 26.36 -3.85 7.74
CA ALA A 151 27.46 -3.43 8.62
C ALA A 151 27.13 -2.12 9.38
N ASN A 152 27.88 -1.06 9.15
CA ASN A 152 27.70 0.28 9.73
C ASN A 152 26.71 1.19 8.96
N HIS A 153 26.09 0.68 7.89
CA HIS A 153 25.10 1.40 7.08
C HIS A 153 23.68 0.91 7.39
N LYS A 154 22.77 1.85 7.66
CA LYS A 154 21.34 1.60 7.84
C LYS A 154 20.54 2.59 7.02
N VAL A 155 19.66 2.08 6.18
CA VAL A 155 18.63 2.88 5.50
C VAL A 155 17.25 2.52 6.04
N THR A 156 16.43 3.51 6.32
CA THR A 156 15.03 3.33 6.76
C THR A 156 14.10 4.05 5.80
N LEU A 157 13.21 3.29 5.18
CA LEU A 157 12.30 3.68 4.11
C LEU A 157 10.86 3.49 4.59
N THR A 158 9.90 4.22 4.04
CA THR A 158 8.47 3.99 4.30
C THR A 158 7.70 4.02 2.97
N LEU A 159 6.80 3.06 2.75
CA LEU A 159 5.98 3.03 1.53
C LEU A 159 5.21 4.33 1.33
N GLY A 160 5.24 4.87 0.10
CA GLY A 160 4.60 6.14 -0.23
C GLY A 160 5.29 7.40 0.30
N SER A 161 6.28 7.28 1.20
CA SER A 161 7.05 8.41 1.73
C SER A 161 8.16 8.84 0.76
N GLN A 162 8.27 10.15 0.54
CA GLN A 162 9.45 10.76 -0.10
C GLN A 162 10.58 11.05 0.91
N THR A 163 10.38 10.80 2.20
CA THR A 163 11.43 10.92 3.22
C THR A 163 12.05 9.55 3.48
N VAL A 164 13.38 9.48 3.37
CA VAL A 164 14.24 8.34 3.74
C VAL A 164 15.16 8.76 4.89
N PHE A 165 15.59 7.81 5.72
CA PHE A 165 16.59 8.05 6.76
C PHE A 165 17.85 7.23 6.50
N TYR A 166 19.00 7.89 6.40
CA TYR A 166 20.33 7.27 6.29
C TYR A 166 21.06 7.42 7.63
N ASN A 167 21.37 6.31 8.31
CA ASN A 167 21.94 6.29 9.65
C ASN A 167 21.20 7.20 10.66
N GLY A 168 19.88 7.34 10.49
CA GLY A 168 19.01 8.22 11.29
C GLY A 168 18.85 9.65 10.78
N GLN A 169 19.65 10.10 9.81
CA GLN A 169 19.53 11.43 9.20
C GLN A 169 18.50 11.43 8.06
N ALA A 170 17.55 12.35 8.10
CA ALA A 170 16.46 12.45 7.12
C ALA A 170 16.91 13.11 5.81
N GLU A 171 16.46 12.58 4.67
CA GLU A 171 16.67 13.13 3.33
C GLU A 171 15.40 12.97 2.47
N GLN A 172 15.18 13.88 1.52
CA GLN A 172 14.05 13.82 0.59
C GLN A 172 14.48 13.19 -0.74
N ILE A 173 13.65 12.31 -1.29
CA ILE A 173 13.89 11.57 -2.55
C ILE A 173 12.73 11.77 -3.53
N ALA A 174 13.04 11.93 -4.81
CA ALA A 174 12.05 12.32 -5.83
C ALA A 174 10.97 11.27 -6.13
N VAL A 175 11.19 10.01 -5.76
CA VAL A 175 10.26 8.90 -5.96
C VAL A 175 10.20 8.04 -4.70
N ALA A 176 9.00 7.89 -4.14
CA ALA A 176 8.77 7.08 -2.95
C ALA A 176 8.93 5.55 -3.20
N PRO A 177 9.35 4.78 -2.18
CA PRO A 177 9.21 3.31 -2.16
C PRO A 177 7.77 2.89 -2.45
N LYS A 178 7.56 1.84 -3.25
CA LYS A 178 6.22 1.39 -3.63
C LYS A 178 6.07 -0.10 -3.83
N THR A 179 4.86 -0.60 -3.61
CA THR A 179 4.51 -2.00 -3.91
C THR A 179 3.85 -2.08 -5.30
N ILE A 180 4.31 -3.02 -6.13
CA ILE A 180 3.77 -3.31 -7.46
C ILE A 180 3.66 -4.83 -7.55
N ASN A 181 2.45 -5.36 -7.78
CA ASN A 181 2.17 -6.80 -7.78
C ASN A 181 2.77 -7.51 -6.55
N ASP A 182 2.46 -6.98 -5.36
CA ASP A 182 2.91 -7.43 -4.04
C ASP A 182 4.44 -7.47 -3.80
N THR A 183 5.25 -7.06 -4.79
CA THR A 183 6.68 -6.85 -4.67
C THR A 183 6.98 -5.40 -4.29
N THR A 184 7.86 -5.18 -3.31
CA THR A 184 8.30 -3.82 -2.95
C THR A 184 9.50 -3.38 -3.77
N TYR A 185 9.33 -2.24 -4.44
CA TYR A 185 10.26 -1.56 -5.33
C TYR A 185 10.79 -0.28 -4.70
N VAL A 186 12.09 -0.01 -4.86
CA VAL A 186 12.79 1.16 -4.29
C VAL A 186 13.71 1.79 -5.36
N PRO A 187 13.89 3.13 -5.37
CA PRO A 187 14.87 3.76 -6.25
C PRO A 187 16.28 3.22 -5.98
N VAL A 188 16.92 2.70 -7.03
CA VAL A 188 18.20 1.99 -6.88
C VAL A 188 19.34 2.90 -6.37
N GLN A 189 19.30 4.19 -6.68
CA GLN A 189 20.22 5.21 -6.14
C GLN A 189 20.10 5.35 -4.61
N VAL A 190 18.87 5.41 -4.10
CA VAL A 190 18.55 5.52 -2.67
C VAL A 190 19.00 4.25 -1.93
N PHE A 191 18.76 3.09 -2.54
CA PHE A 191 19.15 1.81 -1.98
C PHE A 191 20.68 1.63 -1.93
N ALA A 192 21.38 1.96 -3.01
CA ALA A 192 22.85 1.87 -3.08
C ALA A 192 23.51 2.82 -2.06
N LYS A 193 23.16 4.12 -2.10
CA LYS A 193 23.61 5.13 -1.14
C LYS A 193 23.37 4.69 0.31
N GLY A 194 22.17 4.17 0.58
CA GLY A 194 21.76 3.76 1.92
C GLY A 194 22.50 2.57 2.51
N LEU A 195 23.18 1.77 1.68
CA LEU A 195 24.02 0.65 2.10
C LEU A 195 25.52 0.90 1.89
N GLY A 196 25.91 2.13 1.54
CA GLY A 196 27.31 2.50 1.27
C GLY A 196 27.83 2.05 -0.11
N ALA A 197 26.97 1.47 -0.95
CA ALA A 197 27.37 0.96 -2.26
C ALA A 197 27.49 2.08 -3.31
N GLN A 198 28.53 1.98 -4.13
CA GLN A 198 28.67 2.75 -5.37
C GLN A 198 27.69 2.25 -6.43
N LEU A 199 27.30 3.15 -7.33
CA LEU A 199 26.35 2.87 -8.41
C LEU A 199 26.87 3.43 -9.73
N VAL A 200 27.10 2.57 -10.72
CA VAL A 200 27.56 2.96 -12.06
C VAL A 200 26.60 2.39 -13.11
N TYR A 201 26.11 3.22 -14.02
CA TYR A 201 25.31 2.78 -15.16
C TYR A 201 26.16 2.75 -16.44
N ASP A 202 25.99 1.71 -17.24
CA ASP A 202 26.71 1.43 -18.47
C ASP A 202 25.70 1.39 -19.62
N GLU A 203 25.59 2.51 -20.33
CA GLU A 203 24.54 2.74 -21.34
C GLU A 203 24.68 1.77 -22.53
N ASN A 204 25.92 1.55 -22.97
CA ASN A 204 26.27 0.67 -24.10
C ASN A 204 25.77 -0.76 -23.91
N THR A 205 25.77 -1.26 -22.68
CA THR A 205 25.36 -2.63 -22.36
C THR A 205 23.98 -2.73 -21.69
N ASN A 206 23.35 -1.60 -21.37
CA ASN A 206 22.18 -1.45 -20.50
C ASN A 206 22.37 -2.20 -19.16
N THR A 207 23.47 -1.88 -18.48
CA THR A 207 23.91 -2.57 -17.25
C THR A 207 24.10 -1.60 -16.10
N LEU A 208 23.44 -1.87 -14.98
CA LEU A 208 23.67 -1.19 -13.72
C LEU A 208 24.61 -2.02 -12.84
N LYS A 209 25.68 -1.42 -12.35
CA LYS A 209 26.72 -2.05 -11.53
C LYS A 209 26.63 -1.45 -10.14
N ILE A 210 26.39 -2.31 -9.14
CA ILE A 210 26.33 -1.98 -7.72
C ILE A 210 27.55 -2.63 -7.05
N SER A 211 28.36 -1.88 -6.31
CA SER A 211 29.55 -2.41 -5.63
C SER A 211 29.76 -1.77 -4.26
N LEU A 212 30.04 -2.59 -3.26
CA LEU A 212 30.57 -2.18 -1.96
C LEU A 212 32.08 -1.89 -2.06
#